data_AF-A0A7W0J242-F1
#
_entry.id   AF-A0A7W0J242-F1
#
_cell.length_a   1.000
_cell.length_b   1.000
_cell.length_c   1.000
_cell.angle_alpha   90.00
_cell.angle_beta   90.00
_cell.angle_gamma   90.00
#
_symmetry.space_group_name_H-M   'P 1'
#
loop_
_entity.id
_entity.type
_entity.pdbx_description
1 polymer ?
#
loop_
_entity_poly.entity_id
_entity_poly.type
_entity_poly.pdbx_seq_one_letter_code
_entity_poly.pdbx_strand_id
1 'polypeptide(L)' 'MKKIFLIILVNVCFFMFVSTVYAAAGKIAKLSGEVSWRDKANVPYKKAKEGMDFEAGCWIKTGKDGWA' A
#
# COMPACT_ATOMS: atom_id res chain seq x y z
N MET A 1 1.25 -41.81 2.42
CA MET A 1 0.62 -40.84 3.36
C MET A 1 1.52 -39.67 3.72
N LYS A 2 2.76 -39.87 4.23
CA LYS A 2 3.67 -38.76 4.61
C LYS A 2 3.97 -37.75 3.49
N LYS A 3 4.16 -38.21 2.24
CA LYS A 3 4.46 -37.34 1.08
C LYS A 3 3.27 -36.46 0.66
N ILE A 4 2.05 -37.00 0.72
CA ILE A 4 0.83 -36.26 0.36
C ILE A 4 0.56 -35.16 1.39
N PHE A 5 0.73 -35.47 2.67
CA PHE A 5 0.64 -34.48 3.75
C PHE A 5 1.62 -33.32 3.56
N LEU A 6 2.85 -33.62 3.16
CA LEU A 6 3.89 -32.61 2.93
C LEU A 6 3.57 -31.70 1.75
N ILE A 7 3.00 -32.26 0.66
CA ILE A 7 2.54 -31.48 -0.49
C ILE A 7 1.40 -30.54 -0.09
N ILE A 8 0.43 -31.02 0.69
CA ILE A 8 -0.68 -30.20 1.17
C ILE A 8 -0.16 -29.06 2.07
N LEU A 9 0.76 -29.38 2.99
CA LEU A 9 1.34 -28.39 3.90
C LEU A 9 2.08 -27.28 3.14
N VAL A 10 2.89 -27.64 2.14
CA VAL A 10 3.62 -26.66 1.31
C VAL A 10 2.66 -25.77 0.54
N ASN A 11 1.59 -26.33 -0.03
CA ASN A 11 0.60 -25.55 -0.74
C ASN A 11 -0.15 -24.59 0.21
N VAL A 12 -0.57 -25.05 1.39
CA VAL A 12 -1.25 -24.20 2.37
C VAL A 12 -0.34 -23.05 2.83
N CYS A 13 0.94 -23.31 3.10
CA CYS A 13 1.89 -22.25 3.43
C CYS A 13 2.10 -21.26 2.27
N PHE A 14 2.16 -21.75 1.03
CA PHE A 14 2.29 -20.90 -0.16
C PHE A 14 1.06 -20.00 -0.34
N PHE A 15 -0.15 -20.54 -0.22
CA PHE A 15 -1.39 -19.76 -0.36
C PHE A 15 -1.55 -18.71 0.75
N MET A 16 -1.14 -18.99 1.99
CA MET A 16 -1.16 -18.01 3.07
C MET A 16 -0.27 -16.80 2.80
N PHE A 17 0.85 -16.97 2.09
CA PHE A 17 1.77 -15.88 1.78
C PHE A 17 1.27 -14.97 0.66
N VAL A 18 0.37 -15.47 -0.20
CA VAL A 18 -0.18 -14.71 -1.35
C VAL A 18 -1.44 -13.92 -0.94
N SER A 19 -2.07 -14.25 0.18
CA SER A 19 -3.32 -13.61 0.64
C SER A 19 -3.18 -12.20 1.24
N THR A 20 -1.99 -11.59 1.27
CA THR A 20 -1.88 -10.15 1.55
C THR A 20 -2.24 -9.36 0.29
N VAL A 21 -3.53 -9.28 0.01
CA VAL A 21 -4.06 -8.43 -1.07
C VAL A 21 -3.83 -6.97 -0.65
N TYR A 22 -2.84 -6.35 -1.28
CA TYR A 22 -2.60 -4.91 -1.22
C TYR A 22 -3.78 -4.22 -1.91
N ALA A 23 -4.79 -3.83 -1.13
CA ALA A 23 -5.96 -3.13 -1.63
C ALA A 23 -5.72 -1.63 -1.51
N ALA A 24 -5.40 -0.99 -2.63
CA ALA A 24 -5.38 0.47 -2.70
C ALA A 24 -6.77 1.00 -2.29
N ALA A 25 -6.80 1.93 -1.34
CA ALA A 25 -8.03 2.62 -0.95
C ALA A 25 -8.43 3.69 -1.95
N GLY A 26 -7.46 4.21 -2.71
CA GLY A 26 -7.69 5.18 -3.75
C GLY A 26 -6.42 5.52 -4.52
N LYS A 27 -6.57 6.42 -5.49
CA LYS A 27 -5.50 6.90 -6.38
C LYS A 27 -5.55 8.41 -6.48
N ILE A 28 -4.41 9.08 -6.36
CA ILE A 28 -4.30 10.54 -6.52
C ILE A 28 -4.49 10.87 -8.01
N ALA A 29 -5.64 11.42 -8.39
CA ALA A 29 -5.97 11.69 -9.78
C ALA A 29 -5.18 12.88 -10.34
N LYS A 30 -5.06 13.96 -9.56
CA LYS A 30 -4.29 15.16 -9.88
C LYS A 30 -3.76 15.77 -8.58
N LEU A 31 -2.66 16.51 -8.67
CA LEU A 31 -2.17 17.32 -7.56
C LEU A 31 -1.54 18.61 -8.04
N SER A 32 -1.53 19.61 -7.17
CA SER A 32 -0.87 20.90 -7.39
C SER A 32 -0.06 21.30 -6.17
N GLY A 33 0.98 22.10 -6.40
CA GLY A 33 1.84 22.65 -5.35
C GLY A 33 2.57 21.60 -4.53
N GLU A 34 2.79 21.90 -3.26
CA GLU A 34 3.48 21.00 -2.34
C GLU A 34 2.51 19.99 -1.73
N VAL A 35 2.62 18.74 -2.14
CA VAL A 35 1.88 17.63 -1.52
C VAL A 35 2.85 16.55 -1.10
N SER A 36 2.71 16.11 0.14
CA SER A 36 3.47 15.01 0.73
C SER A 36 2.53 13.96 1.30
N TRP A 37 2.99 12.73 1.38
CA TRP A 37 2.22 11.61 1.88
C TRP A 37 3.07 10.74 2.80
N ARG A 38 2.42 9.94 3.64
CA ARG A 38 3.08 8.85 4.39
C ARG A 38 2.10 7.72 4.67
N ASP A 39 2.64 6.52 4.76
CA ASP A 39 1.93 5.36 5.29
C ASP A 39 1.74 5.49 6.80
N LYS A 40 0.74 4.79 7.33
CA LYS A 40 0.35 4.78 8.75
C LYS A 40 1.52 4.64 9.73
N ALA A 41 2.53 3.84 9.36
CA ALA A 41 3.68 3.51 10.21
C ALA A 41 5.00 4.16 9.77
N ASN A 42 5.02 4.97 8.70
CA ASN A 42 6.26 5.45 8.09
C ASN A 42 6.49 6.94 8.41
N VAL A 43 7.63 7.24 9.05
CA VAL A 43 8.18 8.58 9.17
C VAL A 43 9.56 8.51 8.50
N PRO A 44 9.89 9.36 7.52
CA PRO A 44 9.30 10.67 7.22
C PRO A 44 8.25 10.70 6.09
N TYR A 45 7.59 11.87 5.94
CA TYR A 45 6.75 12.17 4.79
C TYR A 45 7.56 12.15 3.49
N LYS A 46 6.98 11.56 2.44
CA LYS A 46 7.54 11.51 1.09
C LYS A 46 6.74 12.44 0.18
N LYS A 47 7.33 12.89 -0.93
CA LYS A 47 6.61 13.70 -1.92
C LYS A 47 5.52 12.86 -2.60
N ALA A 48 4.30 13.38 -2.66
CA ALA A 48 3.18 12.74 -3.34
C ALA A 48 3.32 12.94 -4.87
N LYS A 49 2.74 12.01 -5.65
CA LYS A 49 2.77 12.04 -7.11
C LYS A 49 1.38 11.75 -7.66
N GLU A 50 1.07 12.32 -8.81
CA GLU A 50 -0.14 11.96 -9.55
C GLU A 50 -0.08 10.50 -9.97
N GLY A 51 -1.23 9.85 -9.95
CA GLY A 51 -1.38 8.44 -10.25
C GLY A 51 -0.84 7.49 -9.16
N MET A 52 -0.45 8.02 -8.00
CA MET A 52 -0.05 7.21 -6.85
C MET A 52 -1.27 6.57 -6.19
N ASP A 53 -1.18 5.27 -5.97
CA ASP A 53 -2.15 4.54 -5.15
C ASP A 53 -1.79 4.72 -3.66
N PHE A 54 -2.81 4.81 -2.81
CA PHE A 54 -2.63 4.91 -1.36
C PHE A 54 -3.61 4.01 -0.62
N GLU A 55 -3.21 3.54 0.56
CA GLU A 55 -4.03 2.68 1.42
C GLU A 55 -4.88 3.49 2.40
N ALA A 56 -5.88 2.83 2.99
CA ALA A 56 -6.67 3.39 4.06
C ALA A 56 -5.78 3.63 5.28
N GLY A 57 -5.78 4.86 5.78
CA GLY A 57 -4.81 5.26 6.79
C GLY A 57 -3.44 5.65 6.21
N CYS A 58 -3.39 6.17 4.98
CA CYS A 58 -2.34 7.09 4.57
C CYS A 58 -2.67 8.53 5.03
N TRP A 59 -1.62 9.30 5.30
CA TRP A 59 -1.72 10.70 5.67
C TRP A 59 -1.22 11.54 4.50
N ILE A 60 -2.08 12.42 3.98
CA ILE A 60 -1.72 13.43 2.98
C ILE A 60 -1.51 14.77 3.71
N LYS A 61 -0.41 15.45 3.40
CA LYS A 61 -0.09 16.78 3.89
C LYS A 61 0.10 17.71 2.70
N THR A 62 -0.69 18.77 2.65
CA THR A 62 -0.54 19.86 1.70
C THR A 62 0.29 21.00 2.30
N GLY A 63 1.08 21.66 1.46
CA GLY A 63 1.92 22.81 1.77
C GLY A 63 1.54 24.00 0.90
N LYS A 64 2.53 24.79 0.47
CA LYS A 64 2.28 25.99 -0.33
C LYS A 64 1.60 25.61 -1.66
N ASP A 65 0.49 26.29 -1.96
CA ASP A 65 -0.35 26.08 -3.16
C ASP A 65 -0.77 24.60 -3.36
N GLY A 66 -0.81 23.84 -2.26
CA GLY A 66 -0.97 22.38 -2.23
C GLY A 66 -2.42 21.92 -2.31
N TRP A 67 -2.73 21.02 -3.27
CA TRP A 67 -4.03 20.36 -3.42
C TRP A 67 -3.84 18.96 -4.01
N ALA A 68 -4.62 17.97 -3.57
CA ALA A 68 -4.57 16.57 -4.02
C ALA A 68 -5.89 15.84 -3.77
#